data_AF-A0A9C6U1K0-F1
#
_entry.id   AF-A0A9C6U1K0-F1
#
_cell.length_a   1.000
_cell.length_b   1.000
_cell.length_c   1.000
_cell.angle_alpha   90.00
_cell.angle_beta   90.00
_cell.angle_gamma   90.00
#
_symmetry.space_group_name_H-M   'P 1'
#
loop_
_entity.id
_entity.type
_entity.pdbx_description
1 polymer ?
#
loop_
_entity_poly.entity_id
_entity_poly.type
_entity_poly.pdbx_seq_one_letter_code
_entity_poly.pdbx_strand_id
1 'polypeptide(L)'
;MSLEQSDRCKSTASGCVMLPLPSPNCSTKLPPFTSSDGLWSWTIDLHVVEVVQQDPNISGGYRIKVFCTATDQNDPSSERAVTWGGGVRFDELDYDSSCELSDGNRFLKKQYLMDRLVPFRNYLHEYGFSYNFHVIVTQSVPIPEHPKLSASGPARLSKSLCSLFNSGLMSDVKLCSEGHEIAAHRIILAARSEYFKVKFKPEWDGDSVAIDLPLPVLKEMINYIYTGDLGDDVDMIKLLIAADRYLVTDLCDEITERLPQSLVSQNKPAASVFCDLLKTSVILNSSPSLRSIALQFFKSHRDEVLQSKDWAEFQADNRQVAAESLLDMYNLPD
;
A
#
# COMPACT_ATOMS: atom_id res chain seq x y z
N MET A 1 -24.38 13.46 24.79
CA MET A 1 -24.95 12.72 23.64
C MET A 1 -24.55 13.50 22.39
N SER A 2 -23.55 13.11 21.62
CA SER A 2 -23.29 11.77 21.11
C SER A 2 -21.84 11.69 20.61
N LEU A 3 -21.01 10.92 21.32
CA LEU A 3 -19.66 10.50 20.91
C LEU A 3 -19.38 9.05 21.39
N GLU A 4 -20.42 8.28 21.69
CA GLU A 4 -20.32 6.90 22.23
C GLU A 4 -20.33 5.80 21.16
N GLN A 5 -19.93 6.06 19.91
CA GLN A 5 -20.05 5.05 18.84
C GLN A 5 -18.82 4.86 17.92
N SER A 6 -17.58 5.01 18.41
CA SER A 6 -16.41 4.52 17.62
C SER A 6 -15.29 3.82 18.39
N ASP A 7 -15.51 3.35 19.62
CA ASP A 7 -14.47 2.74 20.48
C ASP A 7 -14.46 1.21 20.45
N ARG A 8 -14.32 0.57 19.28
CA ARG A 8 -14.24 -0.91 19.24
C ARG A 8 -13.00 -1.58 18.62
N CYS A 9 -11.97 -0.85 18.16
CA CYS A 9 -10.72 -1.47 17.69
C CYS A 9 -9.47 -0.60 17.89
N LYS A 10 -9.19 -0.13 19.10
CA LYS A 10 -7.95 0.62 19.38
C LYS A 10 -7.19 0.01 20.55
N SER A 11 -6.02 -0.56 20.27
CA SER A 11 -5.11 -1.09 21.28
C SER A 11 -4.33 0.05 21.92
N THR A 12 -4.85 0.56 23.03
CA THR A 12 -4.30 1.72 23.75
C THR A 12 -3.44 1.27 24.92
N ALA A 13 -2.34 1.98 25.17
CA ALA A 13 -1.63 1.91 26.43
C ALA A 13 -1.33 3.32 26.94
N SER A 14 -1.62 3.56 28.21
CA SER A 14 -1.42 4.83 28.90
C SER A 14 -0.64 4.60 30.18
N GLY A 15 0.22 5.55 30.54
CA GLY A 15 0.75 5.58 31.89
C GLY A 15 1.45 6.87 32.22
N CYS A 16 1.41 7.21 33.50
CA CYS A 16 1.89 8.45 34.06
C CYS A 16 3.25 8.23 34.73
N VAL A 17 4.18 9.18 34.57
CA VAL A 17 5.42 9.22 35.34
C VAL A 17 5.71 10.61 35.84
N MET A 18 5.87 10.71 37.15
CA MET A 18 6.22 11.94 37.82
C MET A 18 7.71 12.22 37.67
N LEU A 19 8.05 13.33 37.01
CA LEU A 19 9.42 13.82 36.89
C LEU A 19 9.62 15.07 37.76
N PRO A 20 10.37 14.99 38.86
CA PRO A 20 10.71 16.15 39.67
C PRO A 20 11.69 17.06 38.91
N LEU A 21 11.17 18.17 38.37
CA LEU A 21 11.98 19.33 37.98
C LEU A 21 12.14 20.27 39.19
N PRO A 22 13.26 20.99 39.36
CA PRO A 22 14.37 21.18 38.44
C PRO A 22 15.46 20.10 38.60
N SER A 23 15.61 19.24 37.60
CA SER A 23 16.74 18.31 37.50
C SER A 23 17.36 18.45 36.09
N PRO A 24 18.16 19.50 35.86
CA PRO A 24 18.75 19.75 34.54
C PRO A 24 19.64 18.56 34.14
N ASN A 25 19.49 18.09 32.90
CA ASN A 25 20.20 16.93 32.34
C ASN A 25 19.84 15.58 32.99
N CYS A 26 18.58 15.42 33.41
CA CYS A 26 18.09 14.11 33.84
C CYS A 26 17.53 13.28 32.66
N SER A 27 17.62 11.97 32.80
CA SER A 27 16.93 11.02 31.91
C SER A 27 16.26 9.94 32.72
N THR A 28 15.03 9.58 32.37
CA THR A 28 14.33 8.46 33.01
C THR A 28 13.74 7.54 31.96
N LYS A 29 13.67 6.25 32.28
CA LYS A 29 12.98 5.25 31.47
C LYS A 29 11.69 4.88 32.17
N LEU A 30 10.59 4.94 31.43
CA LEU A 30 9.30 4.49 31.94
C LEU A 30 9.24 2.96 31.89
N PRO A 31 8.52 2.32 32.83
CA PRO A 31 8.25 0.89 32.72
C PRO A 31 7.51 0.61 31.39
N PRO A 32 7.70 -0.58 30.79
CA PRO A 32 7.07 -0.90 29.52
C PRO A 32 5.55 -0.86 29.66
N PHE A 33 4.90 -0.12 28.77
CA PHE A 33 3.45 -0.04 28.71
C PHE A 33 2.94 -1.12 27.78
N THR A 34 2.15 -2.06 28.30
CA THR A 34 1.50 -3.08 27.48
C THR A 34 0.17 -2.56 26.95
N SER A 35 -0.14 -2.83 25.69
CA SER A 35 -1.45 -2.54 25.09
C SER A 35 -2.58 -3.29 25.79
N SER A 36 -3.79 -2.74 25.69
CA SER A 36 -5.02 -3.37 26.20
C SER A 36 -5.31 -4.76 25.62
N ASP A 37 -4.79 -5.08 24.43
CA ASP A 37 -4.87 -6.40 23.79
C ASP A 37 -3.69 -7.33 24.14
N GLY A 38 -2.69 -6.86 24.89
CA GLY A 38 -1.51 -7.63 25.30
C GLY A 38 -0.46 -7.86 24.20
N LEU A 39 -0.69 -7.40 22.97
CA LEU A 39 0.16 -7.71 21.81
C LEU A 39 1.40 -6.82 21.71
N TRP A 40 1.35 -5.63 22.29
CA TRP A 40 2.34 -4.58 22.10
C TRP A 40 2.91 -4.12 23.42
N SER A 41 4.17 -3.69 23.39
CA SER A 41 4.81 -3.02 24.50
C SER A 41 5.58 -1.80 24.04
N TRP A 42 5.36 -0.68 24.71
CA TRP A 42 6.07 0.56 24.45
C TRP A 42 7.00 0.91 25.59
N THR A 43 8.24 1.26 25.25
CA THR A 43 9.19 1.85 26.18
C THR A 43 9.37 3.31 25.85
N ILE A 44 9.34 4.16 26.87
CA ILE A 44 9.50 5.61 26.72
C ILE A 44 10.75 6.03 27.50
N ASP A 45 11.69 6.64 26.80
CA ASP A 45 12.87 7.25 27.37
C ASP A 45 12.70 8.77 27.34
N LEU A 46 12.71 9.41 28.49
CA LEU A 46 12.63 10.86 28.63
C LEU A 46 14.02 11.43 28.90
N HIS A 47 14.37 12.51 28.22
CA HIS A 47 15.58 13.27 28.44
C HIS A 47 15.24 14.75 28.59
N VAL A 48 15.60 15.35 29.72
CA VAL A 48 15.37 16.78 29.97
C VAL A 48 16.70 17.50 29.93
N VAL A 49 16.83 18.45 29.01
CA VAL A 49 18.03 19.28 28.86
C VAL A 49 17.67 20.70 29.22
N GLU A 50 18.42 21.32 30.11
CA GLU A 50 18.24 22.74 30.41
C GLU A 50 18.74 23.60 29.23
N VAL A 51 17.91 24.54 28.79
CA VAL A 51 18.23 25.52 27.77
C VAL A 51 18.50 26.85 28.46
N VAL A 52 19.78 27.09 28.70
CA VAL A 52 20.28 28.36 29.22
C VAL A 52 20.19 29.42 28.13
N GLN A 53 19.83 30.66 28.52
CA GLN A 53 19.64 31.82 27.65
C GLN A 53 20.73 31.96 26.58
N GLN A 54 20.34 31.91 25.31
CA GLN A 54 21.16 32.37 24.17
C GLN A 54 20.53 33.57 23.44
N ASP A 55 19.25 33.87 23.69
CA ASP A 55 18.49 34.94 23.04
C ASP A 55 17.82 35.85 24.10
N PRO A 56 18.03 37.18 24.06
CA PRO A 56 17.42 38.12 25.01
C PRO A 56 15.89 38.18 24.98
N ASN A 57 15.24 37.64 23.94
CA ASN A 57 13.77 37.60 23.83
C ASN A 57 13.14 36.29 24.34
N ILE A 58 13.94 35.29 24.71
CA ILE A 58 13.46 33.99 25.22
C ILE A 58 13.85 33.89 26.69
N SER A 59 12.86 33.94 27.59
CA SER A 59 13.04 33.44 28.96
C SER A 59 13.52 31.99 28.84
N GLY A 60 14.66 31.63 29.44
CA GLY A 60 15.26 30.28 29.34
C GLY A 60 14.26 29.16 29.63
N GLY A 61 14.61 27.89 29.46
CA GLY A 61 13.63 26.82 29.68
C GLY A 61 14.21 25.43 29.74
N TYR A 62 13.35 24.42 29.77
CA TYR A 62 13.71 23.01 29.62
C TYR A 62 13.33 22.52 28.23
N ARG A 63 14.24 21.79 27.59
CA ARG A 63 13.96 21.05 26.36
C ARG A 63 13.77 19.58 26.72
N ILE A 64 12.56 19.08 26.52
CA ILE A 64 12.18 17.71 26.81
C ILE A 64 12.21 16.94 25.51
N LYS A 65 13.05 15.90 25.47
CA LYS A 65 13.14 14.91 24.40
C LYS A 65 12.50 13.61 24.86
N VAL A 66 11.49 13.16 24.15
CA VAL A 66 10.80 11.89 24.40
C VAL A 66 11.17 10.93 23.29
N PHE A 67 11.76 9.79 23.64
CA PHE A 67 11.99 8.70 22.70
C PHE A 67 11.01 7.58 22.99
N CYS A 68 10.19 7.23 22.00
CA CYS A 68 9.27 6.10 22.11
C CYS A 68 9.74 4.96 21.20
N THR A 69 9.70 3.74 21.73
CA THR A 69 10.03 2.50 21.01
C THR A 69 8.92 1.48 21.21
N ALA A 70 8.46 0.86 20.13
CA ALA A 70 7.44 -0.19 20.14
C ALA A 70 8.06 -1.58 19.94
N THR A 71 7.53 -2.58 20.64
CA THR A 71 7.91 -4.00 20.54
C THR A 71 6.68 -4.88 20.44
N ASP A 72 6.76 -5.94 19.63
CA ASP A 72 5.76 -7.00 19.55
C ASP A 72 6.03 -8.05 20.63
N GLN A 73 5.04 -8.34 21.47
CA GLN A 73 5.18 -9.31 22.57
C GLN A 73 5.19 -10.76 22.07
N ASN A 74 4.57 -11.04 20.92
CA ASN A 74 4.55 -12.38 20.32
C ASN A 74 5.80 -12.68 19.50
N ASP A 75 6.42 -11.64 18.93
CA ASP A 75 7.70 -11.74 18.23
C ASP A 75 8.63 -10.59 18.64
N PRO A 76 9.31 -10.70 19.81
CA PRO A 76 10.24 -9.69 20.28
C PRO A 76 11.46 -9.51 19.37
N SER A 77 11.67 -10.38 18.37
CA SER A 77 12.74 -10.26 17.39
C SER A 77 12.38 -9.35 16.22
N SER A 78 11.09 -9.10 16.00
CA SER A 78 10.55 -8.40 14.83
C SER A 78 11.02 -6.94 14.71
N GLU A 79 11.28 -6.53 13.46
CA GLU A 79 11.66 -5.15 13.08
C GLU A 79 10.71 -4.56 12.03
N ARG A 80 9.52 -5.16 11.85
CA ARG A 80 8.55 -4.75 10.81
C ARG A 80 8.01 -3.33 11.02
N ALA A 81 7.50 -2.74 9.94
CA ALA A 81 6.74 -1.50 10.01
C ALA A 81 5.34 -1.76 10.58
N VAL A 82 4.89 -0.89 11.48
CA VAL A 82 3.58 -0.84 12.11
C VAL A 82 3.12 0.62 12.17
N THR A 83 1.83 0.86 11.93
CA THR A 83 1.27 2.21 12.03
C THR A 83 0.89 2.47 13.49
N TRP A 84 1.59 3.39 14.13
CA TRP A 84 1.24 3.85 15.47
C TRP A 84 1.57 5.33 15.64
N GLY A 85 0.69 6.00 16.37
CA GLY A 85 0.79 7.41 16.74
C GLY A 85 0.60 7.59 18.24
N GLY A 86 0.28 8.80 18.63
CA GLY A 86 -0.18 9.11 19.97
C GLY A 86 0.12 10.54 20.38
N GLY A 87 0.29 10.76 21.69
CA GLY A 87 0.63 12.07 22.18
C GLY A 87 1.20 12.00 23.58
N VAL A 88 1.90 13.05 23.96
CA VAL A 88 2.35 13.29 25.32
C VAL A 88 1.69 14.57 25.79
N ARG A 89 0.85 14.46 26.82
CA ARG A 89 0.26 15.60 27.52
C ARG A 89 1.16 16.01 28.68
N PHE A 90 1.28 17.31 28.89
CA PHE A 90 1.94 17.95 30.02
C PHE A 90 0.89 18.74 30.78
N ASP A 91 0.50 18.25 31.94
CA ASP A 91 -0.36 19.01 32.86
C ASP A 91 0.51 20.01 33.64
N GLU A 92 0.45 21.29 33.25
CA GLU A 92 0.99 22.40 34.04
C GLU A 92 -0.19 23.15 34.68
N LEU A 93 -0.04 23.67 35.90
CA LEU A 93 -1.09 24.41 36.62
C LEU A 93 -1.71 25.48 35.70
N ASP A 94 -2.95 25.25 35.30
CA ASP A 94 -3.82 26.06 34.45
C ASP A 94 -3.52 26.14 32.94
N TYR A 95 -2.60 25.33 32.40
CA TYR A 95 -2.45 25.19 30.94
C TYR A 95 -2.16 23.74 30.52
N ASP A 96 -3.05 23.21 29.70
CA ASP A 96 -2.91 21.92 29.07
C ASP A 96 -2.10 22.09 27.78
N SER A 97 -0.92 21.47 27.74
CA SER A 97 -0.11 21.45 26.53
C SER A 97 0.18 20.00 26.11
N SER A 98 -0.09 19.68 24.85
CA SER A 98 0.16 18.36 24.27
C SER A 98 1.20 18.46 23.15
N CYS A 99 1.98 17.40 23.00
CA CYS A 99 2.78 17.14 21.81
C CYS A 99 2.24 15.87 21.16
N GLU A 100 1.81 15.97 19.91
CA GLU A 100 1.28 14.82 19.17
C GLU A 100 2.40 14.08 18.43
N LEU A 101 2.31 12.76 18.48
CA LEU A 101 3.06 11.84 17.65
C LEU A 101 2.13 11.51 16.47
N SER A 102 2.39 12.15 15.33
CA SER A 102 1.56 11.94 14.14
C SER A 102 1.43 10.46 13.80
N ASP A 103 0.20 10.05 13.44
CA ASP A 103 -0.08 8.72 12.91
C ASP A 103 0.79 8.51 11.67
N GLY A 104 1.67 7.50 11.71
CA GLY A 104 2.60 7.24 10.62
C GLY A 104 3.18 5.84 10.68
N ASN A 105 3.72 5.39 9.55
CA ASN A 105 4.39 4.10 9.44
C ASN A 105 5.74 4.14 10.17
N ARG A 106 5.86 3.33 11.23
CA ARG A 106 7.03 3.30 12.12
C ARG A 106 7.54 1.88 12.29
N PHE A 107 8.85 1.68 12.36
CA PHE A 107 9.44 0.36 12.51
C PHE A 107 9.53 -0.02 13.99
N LEU A 108 9.29 -1.30 14.30
CA LEU A 108 9.52 -1.84 15.64
C LEU A 108 10.99 -1.67 16.05
N LYS A 109 11.25 -1.56 17.35
CA LYS A 109 12.58 -1.34 17.96
C LYS A 109 13.30 -0.04 17.55
N LYS A 110 12.71 0.77 16.68
CA LYS A 110 13.25 2.07 16.31
C LYS A 110 12.75 3.14 17.29
N GLN A 111 13.68 3.98 17.76
CA GLN A 111 13.37 5.13 18.61
C GLN A 111 12.85 6.30 17.77
N TYR A 112 11.76 6.91 18.22
CA TYR A 112 11.19 8.11 17.61
C TYR A 112 11.20 9.28 18.58
N LEU A 113 11.76 10.41 18.14
CA LEU A 113 11.96 11.61 18.95
C LEU A 113 10.74 12.55 18.88
N MET A 114 10.29 13.00 20.04
CA MET A 114 9.46 14.20 20.23
C MET A 114 10.30 15.23 20.95
N ASP A 115 10.38 16.45 20.42
CA ASP A 115 11.23 17.51 20.96
C ASP A 115 10.40 18.74 21.28
N ARG A 116 10.36 19.14 22.56
CA ARG A 116 9.55 20.27 23.04
C ARG A 116 10.34 21.20 23.94
N LEU A 117 10.18 22.51 23.72
CA LEU A 117 10.71 23.55 24.59
C LEU A 117 9.62 24.02 25.57
N VAL A 118 9.96 24.03 26.87
CA VAL A 118 9.13 24.48 27.99
C VAL A 118 9.83 25.69 28.64
N PRO A 119 9.29 26.91 28.54
CA PRO A 119 9.94 28.11 29.09
C PRO A 119 9.85 28.16 30.63
N PHE A 120 10.87 28.72 31.28
CA PHE A 120 10.87 29.08 32.70
C PHE A 120 9.81 30.16 32.94
N ARG A 121 8.86 29.92 33.85
CA ARG A 121 8.05 30.99 34.44
C ARG A 121 8.59 31.33 35.83
N ASN A 122 8.62 32.63 36.14
CA ASN A 122 9.25 33.25 37.31
C ASN A 122 8.80 32.75 38.71
N TYR A 123 7.88 31.78 38.81
CA TYR A 123 7.32 31.28 40.08
C TYR A 123 7.60 29.80 40.36
N LEU A 124 8.29 29.07 39.47
CA LEU A 124 8.31 27.59 39.49
C LEU A 124 9.63 26.96 39.96
N HIS A 125 10.61 27.75 40.41
CA HIS A 125 11.92 27.22 40.80
C HIS A 125 11.96 26.46 42.15
N GLU A 126 10.94 26.62 43.01
CA GLU A 126 10.99 26.12 44.40
C GLU A 126 10.05 24.95 44.73
N TYR A 127 9.18 24.54 43.82
CA TYR A 127 8.26 23.43 44.08
C TYR A 127 8.45 22.35 43.04
N GLY A 128 8.89 21.17 43.48
CA GLY A 128 9.02 20.00 42.62
C GLY A 128 7.67 19.63 42.01
N PHE A 129 7.55 19.79 40.70
CA PHE A 129 6.35 19.39 39.96
C PHE A 129 6.48 17.99 39.40
N SER A 130 5.35 17.44 39.00
CA SER A 130 5.18 16.04 38.70
C SER A 130 4.20 15.95 37.52
N TYR A 131 4.71 15.64 36.32
CA TYR A 131 3.93 15.67 35.09
C TYR A 131 3.13 14.37 34.91
N ASN A 132 1.83 14.48 34.64
CA ASN A 132 1.03 13.33 34.22
C ASN A 132 1.19 13.10 32.72
N PHE A 133 1.91 12.05 32.34
CA PHE A 133 2.01 11.62 30.96
C PHE A 133 0.77 10.79 30.61
N HIS A 134 0.01 11.20 29.59
CA HIS A 134 -1.09 10.40 29.05
C HIS A 134 -0.77 10.04 27.61
N VAL A 135 -0.28 8.81 27.42
CA VAL A 135 0.01 8.25 26.11
C VAL A 135 -1.25 7.54 25.63
N ILE A 136 -1.69 7.85 24.41
CA ILE A 136 -2.80 7.14 23.76
C ILE A 136 -2.23 6.66 22.43
N VAL A 137 -2.04 5.36 22.29
CA VAL A 137 -1.69 4.78 20.98
C VAL A 137 -2.99 4.32 20.34
N THR A 138 -3.31 4.85 19.17
CA THR A 138 -4.54 4.48 18.44
C THR A 138 -4.18 3.75 17.16
N GLN A 139 -4.65 2.51 17.06
CA GLN A 139 -4.67 1.77 15.80
C GLN A 139 -5.89 2.22 14.99
N SER A 140 -5.68 2.81 13.80
CA SER A 140 -6.77 3.36 12.98
C SER A 140 -7.35 2.38 11.95
N VAL A 141 -6.84 1.14 11.88
CA VAL A 141 -7.36 0.08 11.00
C VAL A 141 -7.48 -1.22 11.78
N PRO A 142 -8.64 -1.91 11.77
CA PRO A 142 -8.74 -3.24 12.34
C PRO A 142 -7.71 -4.15 11.66
N ILE A 143 -6.75 -4.67 12.41
CA ILE A 143 -5.96 -5.81 11.95
C ILE A 143 -6.94 -6.99 11.89
N PRO A 144 -7.03 -7.73 10.77
CA PRO A 144 -7.65 -9.04 10.80
C PRO A 144 -6.78 -9.91 11.72
N GLU A 145 -7.20 -10.07 12.97
CA GLU A 145 -6.64 -11.14 13.78
C GLU A 145 -7.15 -12.45 13.23
N HIS A 146 -6.25 -13.23 12.64
CA HIS A 146 -6.12 -14.63 13.03
C HIS A 146 -4.68 -15.12 12.80
N PRO A 147 -4.24 -16.07 13.64
CA PRO A 147 -2.84 -16.49 13.79
C PRO A 147 -2.31 -17.17 12.53
N LYS A 148 -0.98 -17.11 12.34
CA LYS A 148 -0.26 -18.04 11.47
C LYS A 148 -0.45 -19.47 11.96
N LEU A 149 -1.48 -20.15 11.46
CA LEU A 149 -1.46 -21.59 11.23
C LEU A 149 -2.20 -21.90 9.94
N SER A 150 -1.38 -22.13 8.90
CA SER A 150 -1.72 -22.61 7.56
C SER A 150 -2.68 -21.70 6.78
N ALA A 151 -2.24 -21.24 5.61
CA ALA A 151 -2.94 -20.39 4.62
C ALA A 151 -4.49 -20.35 4.78
N SER A 152 -5.11 -19.17 4.66
CA SER A 152 -6.58 -19.07 4.63
C SER A 152 -7.18 -20.12 3.69
N GLY A 153 -8.42 -20.58 3.90
CA GLY A 153 -9.08 -21.53 2.99
C GLY A 153 -8.85 -21.21 1.51
N PRO A 154 -9.04 -19.94 1.08
CA PRO A 154 -8.68 -19.47 -0.26
C PRO A 154 -7.19 -19.62 -0.62
N ALA A 155 -6.27 -19.23 0.26
CA ALA A 155 -4.83 -19.35 0.01
C ALA A 155 -4.33 -20.81 -0.01
N ARG A 156 -4.97 -21.76 0.70
CA ARG A 156 -4.68 -23.19 0.54
C ARG A 156 -5.19 -23.71 -0.79
N LEU A 157 -6.40 -23.31 -1.18
CA LEU A 157 -6.98 -23.70 -2.47
C LEU A 157 -6.10 -23.21 -3.63
N SER A 158 -5.71 -21.93 -3.63
CA SER A 158 -4.78 -21.36 -4.61
C SER A 158 -3.48 -22.17 -4.71
N LYS A 159 -2.84 -22.50 -3.58
CA LYS A 159 -1.63 -23.34 -3.56
C LYS A 159 -1.87 -24.76 -4.08
N SER A 160 -3.01 -25.37 -3.77
CA SER A 160 -3.38 -26.69 -4.28
C SER A 160 -3.62 -26.66 -5.79
N LEU A 161 -4.28 -25.63 -6.31
CA LEU A 161 -4.49 -25.44 -7.74
C LEU A 161 -3.18 -25.12 -8.49
N CYS A 162 -2.30 -24.31 -7.91
CA CYS A 162 -0.94 -24.09 -8.42
C CYS A 162 -0.16 -25.41 -8.50
N SER A 163 -0.22 -26.22 -7.45
CA SER A 163 0.43 -27.54 -7.43
C SER A 163 -0.16 -28.47 -8.48
N LEU A 164 -1.49 -28.46 -8.67
CA LEU A 164 -2.17 -29.21 -9.71
C LEU A 164 -1.69 -28.79 -11.10
N PHE A 165 -1.64 -27.47 -11.38
CA PHE A 165 -1.14 -26.91 -12.62
C PHE A 165 0.30 -27.33 -12.91
N ASN A 166 1.21 -27.14 -11.93
CA ASN A 166 2.62 -27.48 -12.09
C ASN A 166 2.87 -28.99 -12.28
N SER A 167 2.03 -29.84 -11.68
CA SER A 167 2.15 -31.29 -11.82
C SER A 167 1.60 -31.83 -13.15
N GLY A 168 0.68 -31.11 -13.80
CA GLY A 168 -0.05 -31.58 -14.98
C GLY A 168 -0.98 -32.77 -14.72
N LEU A 169 -1.20 -33.14 -13.45
CA LEU A 169 -2.03 -34.28 -13.07
C LEU A 169 -3.47 -34.04 -13.50
N MET A 170 -4.07 -34.98 -14.26
CA MET A 170 -5.43 -34.89 -14.79
C MET A 170 -5.66 -33.74 -15.79
N SER A 171 -4.60 -33.18 -16.37
CA SER A 171 -4.73 -32.22 -17.46
C SER A 171 -5.38 -32.88 -18.68
N ASP A 172 -6.36 -32.20 -19.26
CA ASP A 172 -7.23 -32.67 -20.33
C ASP A 172 -7.18 -31.75 -21.56
N VAL A 173 -6.28 -30.75 -21.56
CA VAL A 173 -5.99 -29.89 -22.71
C VAL A 173 -4.54 -29.40 -22.67
N LYS A 174 -3.99 -29.13 -23.86
CA LYS A 174 -2.69 -28.47 -24.06
C LYS A 174 -2.87 -27.09 -24.68
N LEU A 175 -2.24 -26.08 -24.11
CA LEU A 175 -2.17 -24.74 -24.68
C LEU A 175 -0.84 -24.62 -25.44
N CYS A 176 -0.92 -24.37 -26.75
CA CYS A 176 0.24 -24.35 -27.64
C CYS A 176 0.59 -22.91 -28.00
N SER A 177 1.80 -22.47 -27.66
CA SER A 177 2.33 -21.13 -27.95
C SER A 177 3.81 -21.22 -28.29
N GLU A 178 4.24 -20.57 -29.38
CA GLU A 178 5.65 -20.49 -29.80
C GLU A 178 6.36 -21.87 -29.84
N GLY A 179 5.66 -22.91 -30.28
CA GLY A 179 6.19 -24.28 -30.33
C GLY A 179 6.30 -25.00 -28.97
N HIS A 180 5.85 -24.37 -27.89
CA HIS A 180 5.79 -24.94 -26.55
C HIS A 180 4.36 -25.36 -26.21
N GLU A 181 4.23 -26.38 -25.37
CA GLU A 181 2.95 -26.89 -24.88
C GLU A 181 2.86 -26.70 -23.36
N ILE A 182 1.71 -26.21 -22.89
CA ILE A 182 1.37 -26.10 -21.47
C ILE A 182 0.16 -26.99 -21.20
N ALA A 183 0.33 -28.03 -20.38
CA ALA A 183 -0.77 -28.87 -19.92
C ALA A 183 -1.68 -28.07 -18.95
N ALA A 184 -2.99 -28.17 -19.12
CA ALA A 184 -3.97 -27.45 -18.33
C ALA A 184 -5.30 -28.22 -18.19
N HIS A 185 -6.24 -27.64 -17.44
CA HIS A 185 -7.53 -28.22 -17.11
C HIS A 185 -8.65 -27.37 -17.71
N ARG A 186 -9.41 -27.92 -18.65
CA ARG A 186 -10.51 -27.25 -19.35
C ARG A 186 -11.49 -26.62 -18.38
N ILE A 187 -11.85 -27.33 -17.32
CA ILE A 187 -12.84 -26.89 -16.34
C ILE A 187 -12.40 -25.65 -15.56
N ILE A 188 -11.11 -25.56 -15.21
CA ILE A 188 -10.57 -24.40 -14.48
C ILE A 188 -10.48 -23.20 -15.43
N LEU A 189 -9.96 -23.40 -16.64
CA LEU A 189 -9.89 -22.36 -17.67
C LEU A 189 -11.29 -21.80 -17.99
N ALA A 190 -12.28 -22.67 -18.23
CA ALA A 190 -13.66 -22.27 -18.52
C ALA A 190 -14.35 -21.58 -17.33
N ALA A 191 -14.00 -21.91 -16.10
CA ALA A 191 -14.55 -21.24 -14.92
C ALA A 191 -14.06 -19.80 -14.75
N ARG A 192 -12.89 -19.47 -15.33
CA ARG A 192 -12.16 -18.21 -15.09
C ARG A 192 -12.02 -17.34 -16.34
N SER A 193 -12.47 -17.83 -17.49
CA SER A 193 -12.39 -17.13 -18.77
C SER A 193 -13.58 -17.51 -19.63
N GLU A 194 -14.37 -16.50 -20.03
CA GLU A 194 -15.52 -16.73 -20.92
C GLU A 194 -15.05 -17.17 -22.31
N TYR A 195 -13.86 -16.73 -22.76
CA TYR A 195 -13.25 -17.24 -23.99
C TYR A 195 -13.07 -18.76 -23.92
N PHE A 196 -12.43 -19.27 -22.87
CA PHE A 196 -12.20 -20.71 -22.71
C PHE A 196 -13.50 -21.47 -22.49
N LYS A 197 -14.48 -20.89 -21.82
CA LYS A 197 -15.82 -21.48 -21.66
C LYS A 197 -16.53 -21.66 -23.00
N VAL A 198 -16.47 -20.65 -23.87
CA VAL A 198 -17.00 -20.73 -25.24
C VAL A 198 -16.17 -21.67 -26.12
N LYS A 199 -14.86 -21.74 -25.91
CA LYS A 199 -13.95 -22.64 -26.64
C LYS A 199 -14.20 -24.10 -26.30
N PHE A 200 -14.36 -24.44 -25.02
CA PHE A 200 -14.49 -25.79 -24.51
C PHE A 200 -15.95 -26.26 -24.38
N LYS A 201 -16.80 -25.85 -25.31
CA LYS A 201 -18.20 -26.31 -25.40
C LYS A 201 -18.29 -27.85 -25.40
N PRO A 202 -19.45 -28.43 -25.01
CA PRO A 202 -19.62 -29.88 -24.90
C PRO A 202 -19.23 -30.66 -26.15
N GLU A 203 -19.37 -30.05 -27.33
CA GLU A 203 -19.06 -30.67 -28.62
C GLU A 203 -17.56 -30.61 -28.98
N TRP A 204 -16.73 -29.90 -28.21
CA TRP A 204 -15.30 -29.81 -28.46
C TRP A 204 -14.57 -31.05 -27.93
N ASP A 205 -13.95 -31.78 -28.86
CA ASP A 205 -13.25 -33.06 -28.68
C ASP A 205 -11.74 -32.98 -28.91
N GLY A 206 -11.20 -31.77 -29.10
CA GLY A 206 -9.76 -31.56 -29.27
C GLY A 206 -8.95 -31.81 -27.99
N ASP A 207 -7.63 -31.96 -28.15
CA ASP A 207 -6.67 -32.11 -27.07
C ASP A 207 -5.78 -30.87 -26.88
N SER A 208 -5.84 -29.93 -27.83
CA SER A 208 -4.92 -28.80 -27.91
C SER A 208 -5.59 -27.52 -28.44
N VAL A 209 -5.12 -26.37 -27.94
CA VAL A 209 -5.57 -25.04 -28.36
C VAL A 209 -4.34 -24.20 -28.67
N ALA A 210 -4.25 -23.70 -29.91
CA ALA A 210 -3.26 -22.70 -30.28
C ALA A 210 -3.59 -21.35 -29.63
N ILE A 211 -2.59 -20.77 -28.98
CA ILE A 211 -2.66 -19.51 -28.25
C ILE A 211 -1.61 -18.56 -28.83
N ASP A 212 -2.08 -17.47 -29.42
CA ASP A 212 -1.22 -16.41 -29.97
C ASP A 212 -0.83 -15.41 -28.87
N LEU A 213 0.10 -15.83 -28.01
CA LEU A 213 0.72 -15.02 -26.96
C LEU A 213 2.18 -15.46 -26.80
N PRO A 214 3.10 -14.54 -26.44
CA PRO A 214 4.44 -14.92 -26.00
C PRO A 214 4.38 -15.87 -24.81
N LEU A 215 5.24 -16.88 -24.77
CA LEU A 215 5.22 -17.92 -23.74
C LEU A 215 5.25 -17.36 -22.29
N PRO A 216 6.05 -16.33 -21.94
CA PRO A 216 6.06 -15.78 -20.58
C PRO A 216 4.71 -15.16 -20.20
N VAL A 217 4.05 -14.46 -21.13
CA VAL A 217 2.76 -13.81 -20.91
C VAL A 217 1.66 -14.85 -20.76
N LEU A 218 1.68 -15.89 -21.59
CA LEU A 218 0.76 -17.01 -21.45
C LEU A 218 0.92 -17.70 -20.10
N LYS A 219 2.14 -18.03 -19.69
CA LYS A 219 2.41 -18.68 -18.40
C LYS A 219 1.84 -17.87 -17.24
N GLU A 220 2.09 -16.57 -17.22
CA GLU A 220 1.59 -15.71 -16.15
C GLU A 220 0.06 -15.61 -16.13
N MET A 221 -0.57 -15.45 -17.30
CA MET A 221 -2.03 -15.44 -17.41
C MET A 221 -2.65 -16.75 -16.90
N ILE A 222 -2.07 -17.90 -17.26
CA ILE A 222 -2.56 -19.18 -16.76
C ILE A 222 -2.28 -19.33 -15.27
N ASN A 223 -1.11 -18.92 -14.78
CA ASN A 223 -0.80 -18.98 -13.36
C ASN A 223 -1.85 -18.20 -12.55
N TYR A 224 -2.16 -16.97 -12.98
CA TYR A 224 -3.22 -16.16 -12.40
C TYR A 224 -4.60 -16.84 -12.42
N ILE A 225 -4.97 -17.50 -13.52
CA ILE A 225 -6.23 -18.25 -13.59
C ILE A 225 -6.34 -19.31 -12.48
N TYR A 226 -5.22 -19.96 -12.12
CA TYR A 226 -5.20 -21.01 -11.09
C TYR A 226 -5.03 -20.47 -9.67
N THR A 227 -4.30 -19.36 -9.49
CA THR A 227 -3.90 -18.87 -8.15
C THR A 227 -4.62 -17.61 -7.70
N GLY A 228 -5.07 -16.78 -8.65
CA GLY A 228 -5.49 -15.40 -8.40
C GLY A 228 -4.34 -14.47 -7.99
N ASP A 229 -3.09 -14.93 -8.11
CA ASP A 229 -1.90 -14.16 -7.73
C ASP A 229 -1.22 -13.64 -8.99
N LEU A 230 -0.99 -12.33 -9.04
CA LEU A 230 -0.25 -11.65 -10.11
C LEU A 230 1.21 -11.41 -9.71
N GLY A 231 2.14 -11.94 -10.50
CA GLY A 231 3.57 -11.71 -10.34
C GLY A 231 4.04 -10.35 -10.87
N ASP A 232 5.18 -9.89 -10.36
CA ASP A 232 5.77 -8.58 -10.71
C ASP A 232 6.74 -8.64 -11.91
N ASP A 233 7.17 -9.84 -12.31
CA ASP A 233 8.23 -10.05 -13.31
C ASP A 233 7.75 -10.07 -14.77
N VAL A 234 6.48 -9.73 -15.01
CA VAL A 234 5.85 -9.76 -16.34
C VAL A 234 5.61 -8.35 -16.87
N ASP A 235 5.65 -8.22 -18.20
CA ASP A 235 5.20 -7.00 -18.89
C ASP A 235 3.68 -6.83 -18.70
N MET A 236 3.29 -6.02 -17.71
CA MET A 236 1.89 -5.78 -17.34
C MET A 236 1.02 -5.30 -18.50
N ILE A 237 1.59 -4.51 -19.43
CA ILE A 237 0.84 -4.03 -20.60
C ILE A 237 0.50 -5.20 -21.52
N LYS A 238 1.48 -6.06 -21.83
CA LYS A 238 1.22 -7.27 -22.63
C LYS A 238 0.27 -8.23 -21.94
N LEU A 239 0.38 -8.36 -20.62
CA LEU A 239 -0.52 -9.21 -19.84
C LEU A 239 -1.95 -8.67 -19.83
N LEU A 240 -2.15 -7.35 -19.73
CA LEU A 240 -3.47 -6.73 -19.82
C LEU A 240 -4.14 -7.00 -21.18
N ILE A 241 -3.37 -6.87 -22.27
CA ILE A 241 -3.87 -7.16 -23.62
C ILE A 241 -4.24 -8.64 -23.76
N ALA A 242 -3.45 -9.53 -23.17
CA ALA A 242 -3.77 -10.95 -23.12
C ALA A 242 -5.06 -11.21 -22.31
N ALA A 243 -5.17 -10.62 -21.12
CA ALA A 243 -6.34 -10.75 -20.25
C ALA A 243 -7.63 -10.30 -20.95
N ASP A 244 -7.62 -9.16 -21.64
CA ASP A 244 -8.75 -8.70 -22.45
C ASP A 244 -9.08 -9.67 -23.59
N ARG A 245 -8.06 -10.13 -24.34
CA ARG A 245 -8.25 -11.04 -25.48
C ARG A 245 -8.86 -12.39 -25.07
N TYR A 246 -8.44 -12.91 -23.92
CA TYR A 246 -8.90 -14.18 -23.37
C TYR A 246 -9.99 -14.00 -22.30
N LEU A 247 -10.54 -12.79 -22.15
CA LEU A 247 -11.67 -12.47 -21.26
C LEU A 247 -11.46 -12.94 -19.81
N VAL A 248 -10.28 -12.68 -19.26
CA VAL A 248 -9.94 -12.88 -17.83
C VAL A 248 -10.15 -11.54 -17.11
N THR A 249 -11.41 -11.23 -16.81
CA THR A 249 -11.83 -9.86 -16.45
C THR A 249 -11.25 -9.36 -15.13
N ASP A 250 -11.12 -10.23 -14.14
CA ASP A 250 -10.54 -9.87 -12.84
C ASP A 250 -9.03 -9.58 -12.92
N LEU A 251 -8.32 -10.27 -13.82
CA LEU A 251 -6.93 -9.90 -14.15
C LEU A 251 -6.86 -8.51 -14.79
N CYS A 252 -7.81 -8.16 -15.66
CA CYS A 252 -7.89 -6.81 -16.23
C CYS A 252 -8.10 -5.76 -15.15
N ASP A 253 -9.02 -5.99 -14.22
CA ASP A 253 -9.32 -5.09 -13.12
C ASP A 253 -8.08 -4.87 -12.23
N GLU A 254 -7.41 -5.95 -11.83
CA GLU A 254 -6.23 -5.90 -10.98
C GLU A 254 -5.04 -5.20 -11.64
N ILE A 255 -4.77 -5.46 -12.92
CA ILE A 255 -3.71 -4.75 -13.65
C ILE A 255 -4.10 -3.27 -13.83
N THR A 256 -5.38 -2.97 -14.08
CA THR A 256 -5.87 -1.59 -14.22
C THR A 256 -5.66 -0.77 -12.96
N GLU A 257 -5.76 -1.38 -11.77
CA GLU A 257 -5.46 -0.73 -10.50
C GLU A 257 -3.95 -0.54 -10.26
N ARG A 258 -3.11 -1.52 -10.62
CA ARG A 258 -1.66 -1.49 -10.35
C ARG A 258 -0.86 -0.67 -11.37
N LEU A 259 -1.24 -0.72 -12.65
CA LEU A 259 -0.44 -0.17 -13.75
C LEU A 259 -0.19 1.34 -13.63
N PRO A 260 -1.18 2.20 -13.26
CA PRO A 260 -0.94 3.64 -13.13
C PRO A 260 0.19 3.98 -12.14
N GLN A 261 0.27 3.27 -11.01
CA GLN A 261 1.32 3.48 -10.00
C GLN A 261 2.70 3.09 -10.55
N SER A 262 2.77 1.99 -11.30
CA SER A 262 3.99 1.55 -11.96
C SER A 262 4.47 2.55 -13.02
N LEU A 263 3.56 3.11 -13.82
CA LEU A 263 3.89 4.10 -14.86
C LEU A 263 4.49 5.39 -14.28
N VAL A 264 3.95 5.89 -13.16
CA VAL A 264 4.47 7.08 -12.47
C VAL A 264 5.88 6.84 -11.93
N SER A 265 6.22 5.61 -11.53
CA SER A 265 7.54 5.29 -10.97
C SER A 265 8.68 5.31 -11.99
N GLN A 266 8.40 5.28 -13.29
CA GLN A 266 9.43 5.16 -14.34
C GLN A 266 10.14 6.47 -14.71
N ASN A 267 9.83 7.61 -14.08
CA ASN A 267 10.46 8.92 -14.34
C ASN A 267 10.46 9.36 -15.83
N LYS A 268 9.55 8.80 -16.63
CA LYS A 268 9.33 9.20 -18.03
C LYS A 268 8.34 10.37 -18.09
N PRO A 269 8.46 11.29 -19.07
CA PRO A 269 7.44 12.32 -19.30
C PRO A 269 6.07 11.68 -19.52
N ALA A 270 5.01 12.24 -18.93
CA ALA A 270 3.67 11.68 -19.02
C ALA A 270 3.20 11.62 -20.49
N ALA A 271 3.59 12.60 -21.29
CA ALA A 271 3.35 12.63 -22.73
C ALA A 271 3.88 11.40 -23.48
N SER A 272 5.13 11.00 -23.20
CA SER A 272 5.75 9.83 -23.82
C SER A 272 5.04 8.55 -23.40
N VAL A 273 4.76 8.39 -22.11
CA VAL A 273 4.03 7.24 -21.57
C VAL A 273 2.65 7.11 -22.20
N PHE A 274 1.90 8.21 -22.28
CA PHE A 274 0.59 8.22 -22.89
C PHE A 274 0.63 7.86 -24.38
N CYS A 275 1.54 8.47 -25.15
CA CYS A 275 1.68 8.19 -26.58
C CYS A 275 2.05 6.73 -26.82
N ASP A 276 2.93 6.14 -26.00
CA ASP A 276 3.31 4.74 -26.09
C ASP A 276 2.13 3.81 -25.75
N LEU A 277 1.36 4.11 -24.70
CA LEU A 277 0.16 3.35 -24.35
C LEU A 277 -0.90 3.43 -25.45
N LEU A 278 -1.13 4.61 -26.02
CA LEU A 278 -2.12 4.80 -27.06
C LEU A 278 -1.71 4.09 -28.35
N LYS A 279 -0.45 4.25 -28.78
CA LYS A 279 0.13 3.48 -29.91
C LYS A 279 -0.07 1.98 -29.68
N THR A 280 0.26 1.50 -28.48
CA THR A 280 0.13 0.09 -28.13
C THR A 280 -1.33 -0.38 -28.16
N SER A 281 -2.28 0.43 -27.67
CA SER A 281 -3.72 0.12 -27.70
C SER A 281 -4.30 0.04 -29.11
N VAL A 282 -3.76 0.83 -30.03
CA VAL A 282 -4.16 0.86 -31.46
C VAL A 282 -3.51 -0.29 -32.23
N ILE A 283 -2.21 -0.51 -32.02
CA ILE A 283 -1.42 -1.50 -32.76
C ILE A 283 -1.82 -2.93 -32.37
N LEU A 284 -2.17 -3.19 -31.10
CA LEU A 284 -2.39 -4.54 -30.59
C LEU A 284 -3.86 -4.99 -30.52
N ASN A 285 -4.72 -4.42 -31.36
CA ASN A 285 -6.15 -4.74 -31.49
C ASN A 285 -6.99 -4.39 -30.24
N SER A 286 -7.17 -3.09 -29.99
CA SER A 286 -8.28 -2.53 -29.19
C SER A 286 -8.54 -3.23 -27.85
N SER A 287 -7.54 -3.33 -26.98
CA SER A 287 -7.75 -3.69 -25.57
C SER A 287 -8.56 -2.57 -24.90
N PRO A 288 -9.83 -2.82 -24.50
CA PRO A 288 -10.67 -1.79 -23.90
C PRO A 288 -10.11 -1.33 -22.55
N SER A 289 -9.51 -2.25 -21.78
CA SER A 289 -8.92 -1.96 -20.48
C SER A 289 -7.69 -1.06 -20.63
N LEU A 290 -6.81 -1.36 -21.59
CA LEU A 290 -5.64 -0.50 -21.87
C LEU A 290 -6.07 0.89 -22.38
N ARG A 291 -7.11 0.95 -23.24
CA ARG A 291 -7.67 2.23 -23.69
C ARG A 291 -8.21 3.05 -22.51
N SER A 292 -8.94 2.41 -21.60
CA SER A 292 -9.45 3.06 -20.39
C SER A 292 -8.32 3.67 -19.55
N ILE A 293 -7.26 2.90 -19.28
CA ILE A 293 -6.07 3.40 -18.55
C ILE A 293 -5.42 4.56 -19.29
N ALA A 294 -5.21 4.44 -20.59
CA ALA A 294 -4.60 5.51 -21.39
C ALA A 294 -5.42 6.80 -21.33
N LEU A 295 -6.75 6.71 -21.46
CA LEU A 295 -7.64 7.87 -21.38
C LEU A 295 -7.70 8.49 -19.98
N GLN A 296 -7.71 7.67 -18.91
CA GLN A 296 -7.64 8.16 -17.53
C GLN A 296 -6.32 8.87 -17.24
N PHE A 297 -5.21 8.30 -17.73
CA PHE A 297 -3.89 8.89 -17.62
C PHE A 297 -3.80 10.22 -18.39
N PHE A 298 -4.40 10.28 -19.58
CA PHE A 298 -4.52 11.51 -20.37
C PHE A 298 -5.32 12.58 -19.64
N LYS A 299 -6.48 12.23 -19.08
CA LYS A 299 -7.31 13.17 -18.31
C LYS A 299 -6.52 13.76 -17.14
N SER A 300 -5.75 12.94 -16.43
CA SER A 300 -4.93 13.35 -15.28
C SER A 300 -3.71 14.23 -15.65
N HIS A 301 -3.15 14.09 -16.85
CA HIS A 301 -1.94 14.80 -17.29
C HIS A 301 -2.18 15.69 -18.53
N ARG A 302 -3.43 16.13 -18.72
CA ARG A 302 -3.93 16.77 -19.96
C ARG A 302 -3.03 17.89 -20.46
N ASP A 303 -2.69 18.85 -19.61
CA ASP A 303 -1.96 20.06 -20.03
C ASP A 303 -0.54 19.72 -20.50
N GLU A 304 0.13 18.79 -19.82
CA GLU A 304 1.47 18.31 -20.20
C GLU A 304 1.42 17.59 -21.55
N VAL A 305 0.46 16.67 -21.72
CA VAL A 305 0.32 15.88 -22.95
C VAL A 305 0.02 16.79 -24.14
N LEU A 306 -0.97 17.70 -24.03
CA LEU A 306 -1.40 18.55 -25.14
C LEU A 306 -0.31 19.53 -25.61
N GLN A 307 0.60 19.93 -24.73
CA GLN A 307 1.70 20.84 -25.04
C GLN A 307 2.99 20.12 -25.49
N SER A 308 3.01 18.79 -25.42
CA SER A 308 4.20 18.00 -25.73
C SER A 308 4.45 17.87 -27.24
N LYS A 309 5.73 17.73 -27.59
CA LYS A 309 6.14 17.40 -28.97
C LYS A 309 5.71 16.00 -29.37
N ASP A 310 5.80 15.05 -28.44
CA ASP A 310 5.42 13.64 -28.66
C ASP A 310 3.96 13.51 -29.10
N TRP A 311 3.07 14.28 -28.48
CA TRP A 311 1.65 14.31 -28.86
C TRP A 311 1.44 14.93 -30.24
N ALA A 312 2.14 16.03 -30.55
CA ALA A 312 2.05 16.68 -31.85
C ALA A 312 2.54 15.76 -33.00
N GLU A 313 3.63 15.02 -32.76
CA GLU A 313 4.13 13.99 -33.69
C GLU A 313 3.14 12.83 -33.83
N PHE A 314 2.61 12.33 -32.71
CA PHE A 314 1.60 11.27 -32.72
C PHE A 314 0.34 11.67 -33.52
N GLN A 315 -0.15 12.90 -33.35
CA GLN A 315 -1.28 13.44 -34.10
C GLN A 315 -1.03 13.48 -35.61
N ALA A 316 0.20 13.79 -36.04
CA ALA A 316 0.54 13.83 -37.46
C ALA A 316 0.41 12.44 -38.10
N ASP A 317 0.88 11.41 -37.40
CA ASP A 317 0.90 10.03 -37.88
C ASP A 317 -0.45 9.30 -37.68
N ASN A 318 -1.24 9.68 -36.67
CA ASN A 318 -2.42 8.94 -36.21
C ASN A 318 -3.66 9.85 -36.02
N ARG A 319 -3.97 10.70 -37.00
CA ARG A 319 -5.01 11.74 -36.90
C ARG A 319 -6.37 11.25 -36.39
N GLN A 320 -6.88 10.13 -36.91
CA GLN A 320 -8.20 9.64 -36.53
C GLN A 320 -8.22 9.19 -35.07
N VAL A 321 -7.28 8.35 -34.67
CA VAL A 321 -7.17 7.87 -33.28
C VAL A 321 -7.00 9.04 -32.32
N ALA A 322 -6.14 10.00 -32.65
CA ALA A 322 -5.91 11.14 -31.80
C ALA A 322 -7.19 11.99 -31.61
N ALA A 323 -7.99 12.16 -32.66
CA ALA A 323 -9.28 12.85 -32.58
C ALA A 323 -10.29 12.09 -31.72
N GLU A 324 -10.40 10.77 -31.90
CA GLU A 324 -11.29 9.91 -31.10
C GLU A 324 -10.88 9.90 -29.62
N SER A 325 -9.57 9.78 -29.33
CA SER A 325 -9.06 9.79 -27.96
C SER A 325 -9.22 11.14 -27.25
N LEU A 326 -9.14 12.26 -27.98
CA LEU A 326 -9.50 13.57 -27.44
C LEU A 326 -10.98 13.64 -27.08
N LEU A 327 -11.85 13.18 -27.98
CA LEU A 327 -13.29 13.19 -27.75
C LEU A 327 -13.67 12.30 -26.55
N ASP A 328 -13.16 11.07 -26.50
CA ASP A 328 -13.41 10.12 -25.42
C ASP A 328 -12.92 10.66 -24.07
N MET A 329 -11.75 11.32 -24.05
CA MET A 329 -11.20 11.92 -22.83
C MET A 329 -12.09 13.02 -22.25
N TYR A 330 -12.72 13.87 -23.09
CA TYR A 330 -13.70 14.86 -22.61
C TYR A 330 -15.04 14.26 -22.19
N ASN A 331 -15.37 13.06 -22.66
CA ASN A 331 -16.59 12.35 -22.29
C ASN A 331 -16.43 11.46 -21.04
N LEU A 332 -15.22 11.34 -20.50
CA LEU A 332 -14.99 10.61 -19.25
C LEU A 332 -15.61 11.34 -18.06
N PRO A 333 -16.37 10.64 -17.19
CA PRO A 333 -16.92 11.23 -15.98
C PRO A 333 -15.82 11.80 -15.07
N ASP A 334 -16.15 12.86 -14.35
CA ASP A 334 -15.25 13.54 -13.41
C ASP A 334 -14.88 12.71 -12.19
#